data_AF-V6H9L3-F1
#
_entry.id   AF-V6H9L3-F1
#
_cell.length_a   1.000
_cell.length_b   1.000
_cell.length_c   1.000
_cell.angle_alpha   90.00
_cell.angle_beta   90.00
_cell.angle_gamma   90.00
#
_symmetry.space_group_name_H-M   'P 1'
#
loop_
_entity.id
_entity.type
_entity.pdbx_description
1 polymer ?
#
loop_
_entity_poly.entity_id
_entity_poly.type
_entity_poly.pdbx_seq_one_letter_code
_entity_poly.pdbx_strand_id
1 'polypeptide(L)' 'MKNGEKVGILFGKEKKPIAMIVPVKKKNGSKRKVGLLDGKVKISFSEDFDISEEEFLHL' A
#
# COMPACT_ATOMS: atom_id res chain seq x y z
N MET A 1 20.93 13.09 -0.80
CA MET A 1 19.99 13.38 0.31
C MET A 1 18.63 12.82 -0.06
N LYS A 2 18.02 11.96 0.79
CA LYS A 2 16.75 11.23 0.53
C LYS A 2 15.78 11.31 1.73
N ASN A 3 15.92 12.32 2.57
CA ASN A 3 15.01 12.51 3.70
C ASN A 3 13.82 13.34 3.23
N GLY A 4 12.60 12.85 3.45
CA GLY A 4 11.37 13.58 3.17
C GLY A 4 11.20 14.81 4.07
N GLU A 5 12.09 15.78 3.93
CA GLU A 5 12.08 17.05 4.64
C GLU A 5 11.09 17.99 3.96
N LYS A 6 10.38 18.78 4.77
CA LYS A 6 9.47 19.81 4.26
C LYS A 6 10.30 21.00 3.82
N VAL A 7 10.08 21.49 2.60
CA VAL A 7 10.80 22.65 2.07
C VAL A 7 9.83 23.81 1.94
N GLY A 8 10.09 24.89 2.69
CA GLY A 8 9.34 26.15 2.57
C GLY A 8 9.96 27.04 1.50
N ILE A 9 9.12 27.64 0.66
CA ILE A 9 9.49 28.63 -0.34
C ILE A 9 9.09 30.00 0.22
N LEU A 10 10.08 30.86 0.44
CA LEU A 10 9.92 32.20 1.00
C LEU A 10 10.14 33.26 -0.09
N PHE A 11 9.41 34.36 -0.04
CA PHE A 11 9.54 35.45 -1.00
C PHE A 11 9.77 36.81 -0.32
N GLY A 12 10.60 37.63 -0.96
CA GLY A 12 10.92 38.99 -0.53
C GLY A 12 11.90 39.09 0.64
N LYS A 13 12.29 40.33 0.95
CA LYS A 13 13.25 40.63 2.04
C LYS A 13 12.72 40.23 3.42
N GLU A 14 11.40 40.29 3.61
CA GLU A 14 10.72 39.89 4.85
C GLU A 14 10.56 38.37 4.98
N LYS A 15 11.05 37.58 4.01
CA LYS A 15 10.97 36.11 3.99
C LYS A 15 9.56 35.58 4.22
N LYS A 16 8.56 36.19 3.58
CA LYS A 16 7.16 35.76 3.70
C LYS A 16 6.99 34.38 3.06
N PRO A 17 6.46 33.38 3.78
CA PRO A 17 6.23 32.05 3.21
C PRO A 17 5.10 32.11 2.18
N ILE A 18 5.40 31.65 0.96
CA ILE A 18 4.44 31.67 -0.17
C ILE A 18 4.04 30.27 -0.63
N ALA A 19 4.85 29.25 -0.36
CA ALA A 19 4.52 27.86 -0.68
C ALA A 19 5.32 26.89 0.20
N MET A 20 4.84 25.64 0.29
CA MET A 20 5.54 24.57 1.01
C MET A 20 5.42 23.27 0.22
N ILE A 21 6.56 22.64 -0.03
CA ILE A 21 6.64 21.30 -0.60
C ILE A 21 6.62 20.30 0.55
N VAL A 22 5.57 19.48 0.58
CA VAL A 22 5.41 18.44 1.60
C VAL A 22 5.61 17.06 0.94
N PRO A 23 6.58 16.27 1.40
CA PRO A 23 6.77 14.93 0.87
C PRO A 23 5.58 14.04 1.21
N VAL A 24 5.00 13.44 0.19
CA VAL A 24 3.91 12.48 0.32
C VAL A 24 4.50 11.16 0.78
N LYS A 25 4.15 10.73 2.01
CA LYS A 25 4.49 9.38 2.47
C LYS A 25 3.78 8.37 1.57
N LYS A 26 4.52 7.58 0.80
CA LYS A 26 3.97 6.38 0.16
C LYS A 26 3.38 5.52 1.28
N LYS A 27 2.07 5.25 1.22
CA LYS A 27 1.48 4.15 2.00
C LYS A 27 2.09 2.87 1.44
N ASN A 28 3.18 2.42 2.05
CA ASN A 28 3.62 1.05 1.85
C ASN A 28 2.47 0.19 2.34
N GLY A 29 1.85 -0.58 1.43
CA GLY A 29 0.77 -1.48 1.80
C GLY A 29 1.23 -2.32 2.99
N SER A 30 0.40 -2.38 4.04
CA SER A 30 0.70 -3.24 5.18
C SER A 30 0.97 -4.65 4.66
N LYS A 31 2.03 -5.30 5.14
CA LYS A 31 2.25 -6.73 4.87
C LYS A 31 0.99 -7.48 5.31
N ARG A 32 0.22 -8.00 4.35
CA ARG A 32 -0.97 -8.80 4.64
C ARG A 32 -0.50 -10.05 5.37
N LYS A 33 -1.11 -10.35 6.51
CA LYS A 33 -0.88 -11.63 7.18
C LYS A 33 -1.60 -12.71 6.37
N VAL A 34 -0.83 -13.56 5.67
CA VAL A 34 -1.33 -14.77 5.01
C VAL A 34 -1.51 -15.86 6.07
N GLY A 35 -2.47 -16.76 5.88
CA GLY A 35 -2.68 -17.91 6.77
C GLY A 35 -3.50 -17.64 8.03
N LEU A 36 -4.29 -16.56 8.09
CA LEU A 36 -5.17 -16.29 9.26
C LEU A 36 -6.17 -17.41 9.55
N LEU A 37 -6.58 -18.12 8.50
CA LEU A 37 -7.56 -19.20 8.51
C LEU A 37 -6.90 -20.59 8.35
N ASP A 38 -5.57 -20.65 8.30
CA ASP A 38 -4.85 -21.90 8.12
C ASP A 38 -5.13 -22.87 9.28
N GLY A 39 -5.54 -24.09 8.95
CA GLY A 39 -5.98 -25.10 9.91
C GLY A 39 -7.24 -24.79 10.73
N LYS A 40 -7.87 -23.61 10.56
CA LYS A 40 -9.07 -23.21 11.30
C LYS A 40 -10.37 -23.47 10.56
N VAL A 41 -10.31 -23.59 9.24
CA VAL A 41 -11.47 -23.78 8.38
C VAL A 41 -11.21 -24.91 7.40
N LYS A 42 -12.29 -25.57 6.99
CA LYS A 42 -12.27 -26.51 5.87
C LYS A 42 -12.67 -25.75 4.62
N ILE A 43 -11.80 -25.77 3.61
CA ILE A 43 -12.08 -25.20 2.28
C ILE A 43 -12.64 -26.33 1.42
N SER A 44 -13.71 -26.05 0.68
CA SER A 44 -14.31 -26.98 -0.28
C SER A 44 -14.72 -26.21 -1.53
N PHE A 45 -14.41 -26.76 -2.71
CA PHE A 45 -14.83 -26.23 -3.99
C PHE A 45 -16.03 -27.03 -4.51
N SER A 46 -16.99 -26.33 -5.12
CA SER A 46 -18.13 -26.98 -5.78
C SER A 46 -17.68 -27.63 -7.09
N GLU A 47 -18.35 -28.68 -7.52
CA GLU A 47 -18.11 -29.32 -8.82
C GLU A 47 -18.47 -28.38 -9.99
N ASP A 48 -19.40 -27.44 -9.78
CA ASP A 48 -19.83 -26.44 -10.76
C ASP A 48 -18.89 -25.21 -10.85
N PHE A 49 -17.70 -25.27 -10.27
CA PHE A 49 -16.78 -24.12 -10.31
C PHE A 49 -16.15 -24.00 -11.71
N ASP A 50 -16.34 -22.84 -12.36
CA ASP A 50 -15.92 -22.60 -13.75
C ASP A 50 -14.40 -22.69 -13.99
N ILE A 51 -13.59 -22.68 -12.92
CA ILE A 51 -12.13 -22.77 -12.98
C ILE A 51 -11.62 -23.88 -12.07
N SER A 52 -10.51 -24.52 -12.44
CA SER A 52 -9.91 -25.55 -11.59
C SER A 52 -9.18 -24.94 -10.38
N GLU A 53 -9.02 -25.72 -9.32
CA GLU A 53 -8.23 -25.32 -8.13
C GLU A 53 -6.78 -24.96 -8.50
N GLU A 54 -6.16 -25.77 -9.36
CA GLU A 54 -4.80 -25.53 -9.84
C GLU A 54 -4.69 -24.23 -10.63
N GLU A 55 -5.68 -23.92 -11.47
CA GLU A 55 -5.72 -22.65 -12.22
C GLU A 55 -5.87 -21.45 -11.29
N PHE A 56 -6.70 -21.56 -10.26
CA PHE A 56 -6.90 -20.50 -9.28
C PHE A 56 -5.64 -20.18 -8.47
N LEU A 57 -4.84 -21.21 -8.12
CA LEU A 57 -3.65 -21.04 -7.27
C LEU A 57 -2.41 -20.50 -8.02
N HIS A 58 -2.41 -20.49 -9.36
CA HIS A 58 -1.28 -20.05 -10.19
C HIS A 58 -1.45 -18.68 -10.88
N LEU A 59 -2.45 -17.87 -10.47
CA LEU A 59 -2.71 -16.49 -10.90
C LEU A 59 -1.85 -15.44 -10.17
#